data_AF-A0A7X8C3Z1-F1
#
_entry.id   AF-A0A7X8C3Z1-F1
#
_cell.length_a   1.000
_cell.length_b   1.000
_cell.length_c   1.000
_cell.angle_alpha   90.00
_cell.angle_beta   90.00
_cell.angle_gamma   90.00
#
_symmetry.space_group_name_H-M   'P 1'
#
loop_
_entity.id
_entity.type
_entity.pdbx_description
1 polymer ?
#
loop_
_entity_poly.entity_id
_entity_poly.type
_entity_poly.pdbx_seq_one_letter_code
_entity_poly.pdbx_strand_id
1 'polypeptide(L)'
;MRKKLLVVFAVLFMLTGCGSKVEMKDYFIYEINGTNGEGFLMGNLDVSNLTTDALDIKIDSFEDLFSEKAAEAMKFEMSIGYDVDKTSQLSNGDEITVNFTVSDEFKKKVGTSPLKIKVKDLD
;
A
#
# COMPACT_ATOMS: atom_id res chain seq x y z
N MET A 1 -8.02 29.38 18.86
CA MET A 1 -8.89 28.19 18.66
C MET A 1 -8.02 26.96 18.66
N ARG A 2 -8.22 26.03 19.59
CA ARG A 2 -7.46 24.78 19.68
C ARG A 2 -7.92 23.87 18.54
N LYS A 3 -7.16 23.82 17.44
CA LYS A 3 -7.46 23.01 16.27
C LYS A 3 -7.23 21.54 16.64
N LYS A 4 -8.31 20.75 16.66
CA LYS A 4 -8.23 19.31 16.83
C LYS A 4 -7.77 18.74 15.50
N LEU A 5 -6.49 18.39 15.41
CA LEU A 5 -5.94 17.59 14.31
C LEU A 5 -6.71 16.27 14.30
N LEU A 6 -7.62 16.10 13.35
CA LEU A 6 -8.43 14.89 13.22
C LEU A 6 -7.62 13.92 12.35
N VAL A 7 -6.69 13.22 13.00
CA VAL A 7 -5.91 12.15 12.35
C VAL A 7 -6.84 10.95 12.21
N VAL A 8 -7.43 10.79 11.02
CA VAL A 8 -8.20 9.58 10.70
C VAL A 8 -7.19 8.50 10.30
N PHE A 9 -6.67 7.81 11.31
CA PHE A 9 -5.98 6.53 11.13
C PHE A 9 -7.04 5.50 10.72
N ALA A 10 -7.31 5.38 9.42
CA ALA A 10 -8.09 4.26 8.89
C ALA A 10 -7.22 2.99 8.92
N VAL A 11 -6.91 2.52 10.13
CA VAL A 11 -6.21 1.25 10.35
C VAL A 11 -7.23 0.14 10.13
N LEU A 12 -7.35 -0.31 8.89
CA LEU A 12 -7.99 -1.56 8.56
C LEU A 12 -7.02 -2.71 8.90
N PHE A 13 -6.97 -3.08 10.18
CA PHE A 13 -6.47 -4.39 10.60
C PHE A 13 -7.47 -5.45 10.10
N MET A 14 -7.39 -5.83 8.83
CA MET A 14 -7.98 -7.07 8.37
C MET A 14 -6.94 -8.17 8.54
N LEU A 15 -7.08 -8.91 9.64
CA LEU A 15 -6.45 -10.21 9.83
C LEU A 15 -6.98 -11.17 8.75
N THR A 16 -6.37 -11.20 7.57
CA THR A 16 -6.66 -12.23 6.54
C THR A 16 -5.95 -13.52 6.89
N GLY A 17 -6.44 -14.16 7.94
CA GLY A 17 -6.19 -15.58 8.19
C GLY A 17 -7.02 -16.43 7.20
N CYS A 18 -6.32 -17.24 6.41
CA CYS A 18 -6.78 -18.45 5.72
C CYS A 18 -7.74 -18.28 4.51
N GLY A 19 -7.17 -18.31 3.30
CA GLY A 19 -7.85 -18.83 2.10
C GLY A 19 -7.83 -17.94 0.85
N SER A 20 -7.72 -16.62 1.01
CA SER A 20 -7.59 -15.69 -0.12
C SER A 20 -6.13 -15.37 -0.42
N LYS A 21 -5.82 -15.25 -1.71
CA LYS A 21 -4.53 -14.74 -2.19
C LYS A 21 -4.28 -13.36 -1.59
N VAL A 22 -3.05 -13.10 -1.15
CA VAL A 22 -2.61 -11.78 -0.66
C VAL A 22 -2.84 -10.73 -1.75
N GLU A 23 -3.49 -9.61 -1.44
CA GLU A 23 -3.74 -8.52 -2.39
C GLU A 23 -2.93 -7.26 -2.02
N MET A 24 -2.22 -6.65 -2.99
CA MET A 24 -1.34 -5.51 -2.72
C MET A 24 -2.06 -4.30 -2.13
N LYS A 25 -3.33 -4.08 -2.50
CA LYS A 25 -4.15 -2.97 -1.99
C LYS A 25 -4.31 -2.98 -0.47
N ASP A 26 -4.24 -4.16 0.16
CA ASP A 26 -4.40 -4.31 1.60
C ASP A 26 -3.16 -3.81 2.37
N TYR A 27 -2.06 -3.54 1.66
CA TYR A 27 -0.78 -3.04 2.18
C TYR A 27 -0.48 -1.62 1.68
N PHE A 28 -1.39 -0.98 0.94
CA PHE A 28 -1.22 0.39 0.50
C PHE A 28 -1.68 1.37 1.59
N ILE A 29 -0.72 2.04 2.20
CA ILE A 29 -0.94 3.05 3.22
C ILE A 29 -0.99 4.40 2.52
N TYR A 30 -2.02 5.21 2.80
CA TYR A 30 -2.14 6.53 2.20
C TYR A 30 -2.75 7.55 3.16
N GLU A 31 -2.45 8.81 2.88
CA GLU A 31 -3.04 9.98 3.52
C GLU A 31 -3.47 10.98 2.45
N ILE A 32 -4.63 11.59 2.66
CA ILE A 32 -5.12 12.71 1.85
C ILE A 32 -5.20 13.93 2.75
N ASN A 33 -4.53 15.01 2.35
CA ASN A 33 -4.42 16.25 3.11
C ASN A 33 -4.68 17.47 2.22
N GLY A 34 -5.02 18.60 2.83
CA GLY A 34 -5.17 19.89 2.17
C GLY A 34 -6.60 20.43 2.21
N THR A 35 -6.87 21.44 1.39
CA THR A 35 -8.19 22.07 1.24
C THR A 35 -8.89 21.55 -0.01
N ASN A 36 -10.21 21.71 -0.06
CA ASN A 36 -11.00 21.32 -1.22
C ASN A 36 -10.55 22.10 -2.48
N GLY A 37 -9.96 21.42 -3.46
CA GLY A 37 -9.38 22.01 -4.68
C GLY A 37 -7.85 22.08 -4.69
N GLU A 38 -7.21 21.95 -3.53
CA GLU A 38 -5.75 21.95 -3.36
C GLU A 38 -5.26 20.71 -2.57
N GLY A 39 -6.11 19.70 -2.44
CA GLY A 39 -5.76 18.47 -1.74
C GLY A 39 -4.69 17.67 -2.46
N PHE A 40 -3.94 16.86 -1.72
CA PHE A 40 -2.92 15.96 -2.24
C PHE A 40 -2.95 14.61 -1.53
N LEU A 41 -2.58 13.56 -2.27
CA LEU A 41 -2.45 12.19 -1.77
C LEU A 41 -0.97 11.83 -1.64
N MET A 42 -0.60 11.31 -0.49
CA MET A 42 0.67 10.63 -0.27
C MET A 42 0.37 9.16 0.03
N GLY A 43 1.09 8.24 -0.58
CA GLY A 43 0.93 6.83 -0.27
C GLY A 43 2.19 6.03 -0.54
N ASN A 44 2.28 4.88 0.11
CA ASN A 44 3.37 3.92 0.02
C ASN A 44 2.84 2.50 0.25
N LEU A 45 3.61 1.51 -0.21
CA LEU A 45 3.35 0.11 0.13
C LEU A 45 4.10 -0.27 1.40
N ASP A 46 3.45 -1.02 2.29
CA ASP A 46 4.11 -1.76 3.36
C ASP A 46 4.72 -3.04 2.80
N VAL A 47 5.86 -2.88 2.13
CA VAL A 47 6.56 -3.97 1.45
C VAL A 47 7.00 -5.06 2.43
N SER A 48 7.32 -4.70 3.68
CA SER A 48 7.79 -5.66 4.68
C SER A 48 6.70 -6.66 5.06
N ASN A 49 5.51 -6.16 5.41
CA ASN A 49 4.38 -7.03 5.72
C ASN A 49 3.87 -7.77 4.46
N LEU A 50 3.86 -7.11 3.30
CA LEU A 50 3.47 -7.75 2.04
C LEU A 50 4.39 -8.93 1.70
N THR A 51 5.71 -8.75 1.85
CA THR A 51 6.71 -9.80 1.60
C THR A 51 6.53 -10.96 2.57
N THR A 52 6.32 -10.66 3.85
CA THR A 52 6.04 -11.66 4.87
C THR A 52 4.83 -12.50 4.50
N ASP A 53 3.71 -11.88 4.17
CA ASP A 53 2.46 -12.61 3.96
C ASP A 53 2.41 -13.30 2.58
N ALA A 54 3.02 -12.72 1.55
CA ALA A 54 3.02 -13.29 0.20
C ALA A 54 4.04 -14.43 0.03
N LEU A 55 5.20 -14.34 0.69
CA LEU A 55 6.32 -15.27 0.52
C LEU A 55 6.67 -16.11 1.75
N ASP A 56 6.09 -15.81 2.92
CA ASP A 56 6.49 -16.40 4.21
C ASP A 56 7.98 -16.14 4.54
N ILE A 57 8.48 -14.95 4.15
CA ILE A 57 9.86 -14.51 4.37
C ILE A 57 9.87 -13.35 5.36
N LYS A 58 10.60 -13.55 6.46
CA LYS A 58 10.96 -12.51 7.42
C LYS A 58 12.48 -12.38 7.48
N ILE A 59 12.95 -11.15 7.57
CA ILE A 59 14.37 -10.80 7.72
C ILE A 59 14.51 -10.19 9.11
N ASP A 60 14.86 -11.02 10.09
CA ASP A 60 14.83 -10.64 11.50
C ASP A 60 16.25 -10.50 12.10
N SER A 61 17.28 -10.96 11.37
CA SER A 61 18.68 -10.84 11.79
C SER A 61 19.61 -10.34 10.68
N PHE A 62 20.83 -9.96 11.07
CA PHE A 62 21.86 -9.54 10.13
C PHE A 62 22.34 -10.71 9.24
N GLU A 63 22.35 -11.93 9.77
CA GLU A 63 22.70 -13.15 9.02
C GLU A 63 21.70 -13.44 7.91
N ASP A 64 20.41 -13.16 8.14
CA ASP A 64 19.36 -13.37 7.13
C ASP A 64 19.60 -12.54 5.87
N LEU A 65 20.27 -11.38 5.97
CA LEU A 65 20.58 -10.50 4.83
C LEU A 65 21.48 -11.18 3.78
N PHE A 66 22.24 -12.21 4.16
CA PHE A 66 23.13 -12.95 3.26
C PHE A 66 22.51 -14.27 2.77
N SER A 67 21.25 -14.53 3.12
CA SER A 67 20.55 -15.74 2.74
C SER A 67 19.89 -15.63 1.37
N GLU A 68 19.55 -16.79 0.78
CA GLU A 68 18.71 -16.83 -0.43
C GLU A 68 17.33 -16.20 -0.21
N LYS A 69 16.82 -16.22 1.03
CA LYS A 69 15.56 -15.57 1.39
C LYS A 69 15.63 -14.05 1.25
N ALA A 70 16.75 -13.43 1.64
CA ALA A 70 16.95 -12.00 1.44
C ALA A 70 17.03 -11.65 -0.05
N ALA A 71 17.70 -12.48 -0.85
CA ALA A 71 17.72 -12.30 -2.31
C ALA A 71 16.32 -12.41 -2.93
N GLU A 72 15.51 -13.38 -2.49
CA GLU A 72 14.12 -13.55 -2.94
C GLU A 72 13.23 -12.37 -2.51
N ALA A 73 13.35 -11.90 -1.26
CA ALA A 73 12.65 -10.73 -0.76
C ALA A 73 12.99 -9.46 -1.55
N MET A 74 14.28 -9.20 -1.81
CA MET A 74 14.70 -8.06 -2.63
C MET A 74 14.18 -8.17 -4.06
N LYS A 75 14.21 -9.37 -4.64
CA LYS A 75 13.68 -9.60 -6.00
C LYS A 75 12.17 -9.32 -6.05
N PHE A 76 11.43 -9.71 -5.03
CA PHE A 76 10.01 -9.42 -4.91
C PHE A 76 9.74 -7.92 -4.74
N GLU A 77 10.47 -7.24 -3.86
CA GLU A 77 10.39 -5.79 -3.67
C GLU A 77 10.66 -5.02 -4.97
N MET A 78 11.68 -5.42 -5.73
CA MET A 78 11.98 -4.81 -7.04
C MET A 78 10.96 -5.14 -8.13
N SER A 79 10.11 -6.15 -7.90
CA SER A 79 9.12 -6.58 -8.89
C SER A 79 7.78 -5.89 -8.76
N ILE A 80 7.51 -5.28 -7.61
CA ILE A 80 6.23 -4.64 -7.30
C ILE A 80 6.28 -3.13 -7.57
N GLY A 81 5.13 -2.58 -7.90
CA GLY A 81 4.96 -1.14 -8.08
C GLY A 81 3.51 -0.73 -7.95
N TYR A 82 3.30 0.59 -7.95
CA TYR A 82 1.97 1.16 -8.04
C TYR A 82 2.01 2.48 -8.82
N ASP A 83 0.88 2.80 -9.44
CA ASP A 83 0.61 4.06 -10.13
C ASP A 83 -0.71 4.64 -9.60
N VAL A 84 -0.76 5.97 -9.46
CA VAL A 84 -1.92 6.69 -8.97
C VAL A 84 -2.35 7.69 -10.04
N ASP A 85 -3.61 7.58 -10.47
CA ASP A 85 -4.15 8.41 -11.56
C ASP A 85 -4.19 9.92 -11.24
N LYS A 86 -4.39 10.29 -9.97
CA LYS A 86 -4.38 11.68 -9.50
C LYS A 86 -3.83 11.80 -8.08
N THR A 87 -2.84 12.69 -7.89
CA THR A 87 -2.17 12.88 -6.59
C THR A 87 -2.23 14.31 -6.05
N SER A 88 -2.68 15.28 -6.83
CA SER A 88 -2.77 16.69 -6.42
C SER A 88 -4.01 17.37 -7.00
N GLN A 89 -4.33 18.58 -6.51
CA GLN A 89 -5.54 19.33 -6.87
C GLN A 89 -6.83 18.51 -6.61
N LEU A 90 -6.81 17.77 -5.51
CA LEU A 90 -7.92 16.91 -5.10
C LEU A 90 -9.05 17.74 -4.50
N SER A 91 -10.28 17.33 -4.80
CA SER A 91 -11.51 17.91 -4.26
C SER A 91 -12.39 16.83 -3.62
N ASN A 92 -13.19 17.22 -2.64
CA ASN A 92 -14.20 16.37 -2.04
C ASN A 92 -15.13 15.82 -3.13
N GLY A 93 -15.25 14.49 -3.19
CA GLY A 93 -16.02 13.79 -4.22
C GLY A 93 -15.17 13.20 -5.35
N ASP A 94 -13.90 13.59 -5.49
CA ASP A 94 -12.98 12.94 -6.42
C ASP A 94 -12.84 11.45 -6.11
N GLU A 95 -12.68 10.65 -7.17
CA GLU A 95 -12.31 9.23 -7.08
C GLU A 95 -10.90 9.04 -7.64
N ILE A 96 -10.03 8.44 -6.83
CA ILE A 96 -8.65 8.13 -7.17
C ILE A 96 -8.54 6.61 -7.35
N THR A 97 -7.82 6.18 -8.38
CA THR A 97 -7.51 4.78 -8.64
C THR A 97 -6.02 4.54 -8.46
N VAL A 98 -5.68 3.61 -7.57
CA VAL A 98 -4.31 3.08 -7.42
C VAL A 98 -4.25 1.74 -8.13
N ASN A 99 -3.39 1.65 -9.14
CA ASN A 99 -3.14 0.44 -9.92
C ASN A 99 -1.84 -0.20 -9.44
N PHE A 100 -1.89 -1.48 -9.10
CA PHE A 100 -0.72 -2.23 -8.64
C PHE A 100 -0.13 -3.07 -9.76
N THR A 101 1.18 -3.24 -9.75
CA THR A 101 1.89 -4.09 -10.71
C THR A 101 2.81 -5.04 -9.97
N VAL A 102 2.99 -6.22 -10.56
CA VAL A 102 3.97 -7.22 -10.13
C VAL A 102 4.50 -7.96 -11.35
N SER A 103 5.77 -8.35 -11.32
CA SER A 103 6.35 -9.20 -12.37
C SER A 103 5.64 -10.55 -12.49
N ASP A 104 5.71 -11.16 -13.67
CA ASP A 104 5.03 -12.44 -13.97
C ASP A 104 5.36 -13.57 -12.99
N GLU A 105 6.59 -13.58 -12.47
CA GLU A 105 7.08 -14.55 -11.52
C GLU A 105 6.23 -14.61 -10.24
N PHE A 106 5.80 -13.44 -9.74
CA PHE A 106 5.08 -13.35 -8.47
C PHE A 106 3.56 -13.15 -8.64
N LYS A 107 3.05 -13.11 -9.87
CA LYS A 107 1.59 -13.01 -10.14
C LYS A 107 0.76 -14.13 -9.54
N LYS A 108 1.35 -15.28 -9.20
CA LYS A 108 0.64 -16.36 -8.49
C LYS A 108 0.61 -16.18 -6.97
N LYS A 109 1.54 -15.40 -6.41
CA LYS A 109 1.71 -15.16 -4.98
C LYS A 109 0.87 -13.98 -4.49
N VAL A 110 0.80 -12.92 -5.30
CA VAL A 110 0.11 -11.67 -4.95
C VAL A 110 -0.86 -11.22 -6.02
N GLY A 111 -2.02 -10.71 -5.61
CA GLY A 111 -3.01 -10.08 -6.46
C GLY A 111 -2.81 -8.57 -6.56
N THR A 112 -3.19 -8.03 -7.71
CA THR A 112 -2.96 -6.63 -8.10
C THR A 112 -4.28 -5.90 -8.37
N SER A 113 -5.34 -6.28 -7.68
CA SER A 113 -6.65 -5.63 -7.84
C SER A 113 -6.53 -4.13 -7.50
N PRO A 114 -7.09 -3.22 -8.31
CA PRO A 114 -6.95 -1.79 -8.07
C PRO A 114 -7.66 -1.37 -6.77
N LEU A 115 -7.11 -0.35 -6.10
CA LEU A 115 -7.73 0.32 -4.97
C LEU A 115 -8.44 1.58 -5.47
N LYS A 116 -9.70 1.76 -5.07
CA LYS A 116 -10.46 2.99 -5.33
C LYS A 116 -10.62 3.77 -4.04
N ILE A 117 -10.21 5.03 -4.05
CA ILE A 117 -10.25 5.93 -2.90
C ILE A 117 -11.18 7.09 -3.23
N LYS A 118 -12.16 7.36 -2.36
CA LYS A 118 -13.03 8.53 -2.50
C LYS A 118 -12.54 9.64 -1.59
N VAL A 119 -12.20 10.78 -2.17
CA VAL A 119 -11.73 11.96 -1.44
C VAL A 119 -12.90 12.58 -0.66
N LYS A 120 -12.70 12.79 0.64
CA LYS A 120 -13.66 13.39 1.56
C LYS A 120 -12.91 14.20 2.62
N ASP A 121 -13.65 15.04 3.32
CA ASP A 121 -13.21 15.75 4.52
C ASP A 121 -11.96 16.64 4.32
N LEU A 122 -11.70 17.11 3.10
CA LEU A 122 -10.80 18.23 2.86
C LEU A 122 -11.42 19.53 3.38
N ASP A 123 -10.57 20.39 3.96
CA ASP A 123 -10.92 21.68 4.57
C ASP A 123 -11.58 22.68 3.59
#